data_AF-A0A918IG92-F1
#
_entry.id   AF-A0A918IG92-F1
#
_cell.length_a   1.000
_cell.length_b   1.000
_cell.length_c   1.000
_cell.angle_alpha   90.00
_cell.angle_beta   90.00
_cell.angle_gamma   90.00
#
_symmetry.space_group_name_H-M   'P 1'
#
loop_
_entity.id
_entity.type
_entity.pdbx_description
1 polymer ?
#
loop_
_entity_poly.entity_id
_entity_poly.type
_entity_poly.pdbx_seq_one_letter_code
_entity_poly.pdbx_strand_id
1 'polypeptide(L)'
;MPDQTADLSKLRGDCARCFGLCCVALPFAASADFALNKPAGKPCPNLQGDHRCGIHADLRTKGFTGCTVYDCFGAGQKVSQVTFGGQDWRTGPKEHARRMLDVFPVVRQLHELLWYLTEALGLPAARPVRPELRRALEETERLTRLTPEELAALDVPAHRHEVNLLLLRTSDLARSGAADARSGAKGKGKGKAKDRRGADLIGARLRGADLRGASLRGAYLIAADLTGADLRGADMIGADLRDADLTDADLTGAFFLTQPQLNAARGSAGTRLPASVTRPAHWTAGD
;
A
#
# COMPACT_ATOMS: atom_id res chain seq x y z
N MET A 1 -11.73 -10.07 26.44
CA MET A 1 -12.30 -9.91 25.08
C MET A 1 -11.14 -10.00 24.12
N PRO A 2 -11.07 -11.02 23.24
CA PRO A 2 -9.90 -11.21 22.41
C PRO A 2 -9.72 -9.99 21.49
N ASP A 3 -8.49 -9.51 21.47
CA ASP A 3 -7.99 -8.44 20.62
C ASP A 3 -8.45 -8.71 19.19
N GLN A 4 -9.33 -7.87 18.64
CA GLN A 4 -9.68 -7.94 17.23
C GLN A 4 -8.39 -7.61 16.47
N THR A 5 -7.63 -8.64 16.10
CA THR A 5 -6.64 -8.54 15.03
C THR A 5 -7.33 -7.83 13.88
N ALA A 6 -6.82 -6.67 13.54
CA ALA A 6 -7.30 -5.83 12.48
C ALA A 6 -7.47 -6.66 11.20
N ASP A 7 -8.72 -7.00 10.86
CA ASP A 7 -9.02 -7.89 9.74
C ASP A 7 -8.87 -7.15 8.42
N LEU A 8 -7.65 -7.13 7.90
CA LEU A 8 -7.31 -6.53 6.60
C LEU A 8 -7.84 -7.36 5.41
N SER A 9 -8.42 -8.55 5.63
CA SER A 9 -8.86 -9.43 4.53
C SER A 9 -9.93 -8.76 3.65
N LYS A 10 -10.81 -7.96 4.26
CA LYS A 10 -11.87 -7.22 3.56
C LYS A 10 -11.35 -6.09 2.65
N LEU A 11 -10.12 -5.65 2.88
CA LEU A 11 -9.45 -4.60 2.12
C LEU A 11 -8.45 -5.16 1.10
N ARG A 12 -8.38 -6.48 0.92
CA ARG A 12 -7.60 -7.08 -0.17
C ARG A 12 -8.37 -6.98 -1.48
N GLY A 13 -7.68 -6.64 -2.56
CA GLY A 13 -8.29 -6.62 -3.90
C GLY A 13 -8.81 -7.99 -4.31
N ASP A 14 -10.11 -8.08 -4.62
CA ASP A 14 -10.70 -9.26 -5.27
C ASP A 14 -11.14 -8.86 -6.67
N CYS A 15 -10.26 -9.12 -7.65
CA CYS A 15 -10.51 -8.76 -9.04
C CYS A 15 -11.68 -9.55 -9.65
N ALA A 16 -12.05 -10.71 -9.10
CA ALA A 16 -13.21 -11.49 -9.60
C ALA A 16 -14.54 -10.83 -9.26
N ARG A 17 -14.54 -9.90 -8.29
CA ARG A 17 -15.71 -9.07 -7.91
C ARG A 17 -15.62 -7.64 -8.46
N CYS A 18 -14.66 -7.35 -9.32
CA CYS A 18 -14.42 -6.03 -9.89
C CYS A 18 -14.77 -6.01 -11.39
N PHE A 19 -15.11 -4.83 -11.93
CA PHE A 19 -15.27 -4.61 -13.37
C PHE A 19 -13.96 -4.22 -14.07
N GLY A 20 -12.82 -4.76 -13.62
CA GLY A 20 -11.52 -4.49 -14.23
C GLY A 20 -11.09 -3.02 -14.17
N LEU A 21 -11.53 -2.27 -13.15
CA LEU A 21 -11.44 -0.80 -13.13
C LEU A 21 -10.00 -0.27 -13.24
N CYS A 22 -9.02 -0.93 -12.61
CA CYS A 22 -7.61 -0.55 -12.76
C CYS A 22 -7.09 -0.70 -14.20
N CYS A 23 -7.65 -1.64 -14.98
CA CYS A 23 -7.29 -1.88 -16.38
C CYS A 23 -7.94 -0.88 -17.34
N VAL A 24 -8.97 -0.14 -16.89
CA VAL A 24 -9.73 0.81 -17.72
C VAL A 24 -9.44 2.24 -17.29
N ALA A 25 -9.65 2.57 -16.02
CA ALA A 25 -9.57 3.93 -15.48
C ALA A 25 -8.18 4.55 -15.59
N LEU A 26 -7.13 3.77 -15.32
CA LEU A 26 -5.78 4.29 -15.19
C LEU A 26 -5.05 4.32 -16.54
N PRO A 27 -4.26 5.35 -16.85
CA PRO A 27 -3.42 5.36 -18.04
C PRO A 27 -2.20 4.45 -17.87
N PHE A 28 -1.71 3.89 -18.98
CA PHE A 28 -0.40 3.25 -19.07
C PHE A 28 0.48 4.07 -20.01
N ALA A 29 1.71 4.35 -19.58
CA ALA A 29 2.76 4.88 -20.43
C ALA A 29 3.75 3.76 -20.71
N ALA A 30 4.11 3.55 -21.98
CA ALA A 30 5.06 2.52 -22.36
C ALA A 30 6.40 2.78 -21.66
N SER A 31 6.87 1.81 -20.88
CA SER A 31 8.05 1.89 -20.03
C SER A 31 8.52 0.49 -19.63
N ALA A 32 9.48 0.39 -18.70
CA ALA A 32 9.83 -0.88 -18.07
C ALA A 32 8.65 -1.55 -17.33
N ASP A 33 7.65 -0.76 -16.91
CA ASP A 33 6.47 -1.24 -16.17
C ASP A 33 5.34 -1.71 -17.09
N PHE A 34 5.25 -1.14 -18.29
CA PHE A 34 4.15 -1.39 -19.24
C PHE A 34 4.65 -1.48 -20.68
N ALA A 35 4.33 -2.58 -21.38
CA ALA A 35 4.75 -2.84 -22.75
C ALA A 35 4.04 -1.96 -23.79
N LEU A 36 3.01 -1.21 -23.39
CA LEU A 36 2.18 -0.41 -24.30
C LEU A 36 1.69 0.88 -23.66
N ASN A 37 1.33 1.82 -24.53
CA ASN A 37 0.58 3.01 -24.14
C ASN A 37 -0.91 2.71 -24.12
N LYS A 38 -1.60 3.25 -23.11
CA LYS A 38 -3.06 3.16 -22.98
C LYS A 38 -3.59 4.43 -22.32
N PRO A 39 -4.45 5.23 -22.97
CA PRO A 39 -5.07 6.36 -22.29
C PRO A 39 -6.00 5.89 -21.15
N ALA A 40 -6.25 6.79 -20.20
CA ALA A 40 -7.28 6.62 -19.19
C ALA A 40 -8.65 6.42 -19.86
N GLY A 41 -9.48 5.56 -19.28
CA GLY A 41 -10.81 5.21 -19.80
C GLY A 41 -10.84 4.25 -21.00
N LYS A 42 -9.71 4.00 -21.66
CA LYS A 42 -9.61 2.93 -22.67
C LYS A 42 -9.28 1.60 -21.98
N PRO A 43 -10.04 0.52 -22.23
CA PRO A 43 -9.73 -0.79 -21.68
C PRO A 43 -8.35 -1.31 -22.12
N CYS A 44 -7.63 -1.96 -21.20
CA CYS A 44 -6.43 -2.71 -21.51
C CYS A 44 -6.77 -3.80 -22.56
N PRO A 45 -5.94 -4.03 -23.59
CA PRO A 45 -6.21 -5.05 -24.59
C PRO A 45 -6.24 -6.48 -24.01
N ASN A 46 -5.64 -6.68 -22.83
CA ASN A 46 -5.68 -7.95 -22.11
C ASN A 46 -6.93 -8.11 -21.22
N LEU A 47 -7.82 -7.12 -21.15
CA LEU A 47 -9.03 -7.17 -20.35
C LEU A 47 -10.13 -7.94 -21.10
N GLN A 48 -10.53 -9.08 -20.55
CA GLN A 48 -11.51 -9.97 -21.15
C GLN A 48 -12.95 -9.51 -20.92
N GLY A 49 -13.91 -10.14 -21.61
CA GLY A 49 -15.34 -9.82 -21.54
C GLY A 49 -15.96 -10.03 -20.15
N ASP A 50 -15.35 -10.88 -19.33
CA ASP A 50 -15.72 -11.12 -17.92
C ASP A 50 -15.02 -10.16 -16.93
N HIS A 51 -14.33 -9.13 -17.44
CA HIS A 51 -13.57 -8.14 -16.69
C HIS A 51 -12.29 -8.66 -16.02
N ARG A 52 -11.86 -9.88 -16.33
CA ARG A 52 -10.59 -10.44 -15.84
C ARG A 52 -9.43 -10.13 -16.78
N CYS A 53 -8.23 -10.08 -16.22
CA CYS A 53 -7.02 -9.95 -17.02
C CYS A 53 -6.65 -11.32 -17.61
N GLY A 54 -6.66 -11.44 -18.95
CA GLY A 54 -6.36 -12.67 -19.67
C GLY A 54 -4.90 -13.12 -19.59
N ILE A 55 -4.02 -12.30 -19.02
CA ILE A 55 -2.60 -12.60 -18.84
C ILE A 55 -2.15 -12.48 -17.37
N HIS A 56 -3.07 -12.55 -16.41
CA HIS A 56 -2.77 -12.24 -15.00
C HIS A 56 -1.59 -13.04 -14.43
N ALA A 57 -1.45 -14.31 -14.80
CA ALA A 57 -0.34 -15.16 -14.36
C ALA A 57 1.02 -14.76 -14.96
N ASP A 58 1.01 -14.08 -16.11
CA ASP A 58 2.19 -13.77 -16.92
C ASP A 58 2.50 -12.27 -16.97
N LEU A 59 1.90 -11.45 -16.08
CA LEU A 59 1.99 -9.99 -16.17
C LEU A 59 3.44 -9.50 -16.25
N ARG A 60 4.33 -10.04 -15.41
CA ARG A 60 5.75 -9.64 -15.42
C ARG A 60 6.46 -10.01 -16.72
N THR A 61 6.31 -11.25 -17.17
CA THR A 61 7.00 -11.76 -18.37
C THR A 61 6.46 -11.14 -19.67
N LYS A 62 5.21 -10.66 -19.66
CA LYS A 62 4.59 -9.96 -20.79
C LYS A 62 4.71 -8.43 -20.70
N GLY A 63 5.55 -7.90 -19.80
CA GLY A 63 5.85 -6.46 -19.71
C GLY A 63 4.76 -5.63 -19.05
N PHE A 64 4.05 -6.16 -18.07
CA PHE A 64 3.04 -5.48 -17.25
C PHE A 64 3.41 -5.54 -15.75
N THR A 65 4.70 -5.40 -15.43
CA THR A 65 5.18 -5.38 -14.03
C THR A 65 4.46 -4.31 -13.20
N GLY A 66 4.12 -3.17 -13.81
CA GLY A 66 3.33 -2.10 -13.20
C GLY A 66 1.99 -2.58 -12.62
N CYS A 67 1.33 -3.55 -13.25
CA CYS A 67 0.10 -4.15 -12.71
C CYS A 67 0.35 -5.00 -11.45
N THR A 68 1.56 -5.53 -11.26
CA THR A 68 1.90 -6.39 -10.11
C THR A 68 2.36 -5.60 -8.88
N VAL A 69 2.71 -4.32 -9.08
CA VAL A 69 3.12 -3.38 -8.03
C VAL A 69 2.01 -2.35 -7.75
N TYR A 70 0.78 -2.67 -8.15
CA TYR A 70 -0.41 -1.87 -7.92
C TYR A 70 -1.39 -2.63 -7.04
N ASP A 71 -1.98 -1.98 -6.04
CA ASP A 71 -3.15 -2.46 -5.31
C ASP A 71 -4.19 -1.35 -5.22
N CYS A 72 -5.46 -1.73 -5.30
CA CYS A 72 -6.59 -0.84 -5.09
C CYS A 72 -7.16 -0.91 -3.67
N PHE A 73 -6.59 -1.73 -2.78
CA PHE A 73 -7.04 -1.93 -1.41
C PHE A 73 -8.52 -2.33 -1.33
N GLY A 74 -8.97 -3.10 -2.31
CA GLY A 74 -10.35 -3.55 -2.42
C GLY A 74 -11.35 -2.53 -2.97
N ALA A 75 -10.90 -1.34 -3.39
CA ALA A 75 -11.77 -0.32 -3.95
C ALA A 75 -12.47 -0.78 -5.24
N GLY A 76 -11.80 -1.60 -6.05
CA GLY A 76 -12.37 -2.12 -7.29
C GLY A 76 -13.67 -2.89 -7.07
N GLN A 77 -13.66 -3.87 -6.15
CA GLN A 77 -14.88 -4.60 -5.81
C GLN A 77 -15.90 -3.75 -5.06
N LYS A 78 -15.47 -2.77 -4.24
CA LYS A 78 -16.39 -1.84 -3.56
C LYS A 78 -17.18 -1.03 -4.58
N VAL A 79 -16.50 -0.39 -5.53
CA VAL A 79 -17.12 0.42 -6.56
C VAL A 79 -18.08 -0.44 -7.39
N SER A 80 -17.61 -1.61 -7.84
CA SER A 80 -18.38 -2.49 -8.72
C SER A 80 -19.64 -3.04 -8.05
N GLN A 81 -19.52 -3.57 -6.83
CA GLN A 81 -20.59 -4.33 -6.18
C GLN A 81 -21.49 -3.48 -5.30
N VAL A 82 -20.93 -2.45 -4.66
CA VAL A 82 -21.66 -1.65 -3.66
C VAL A 82 -22.07 -0.31 -4.24
N THR A 83 -21.11 0.46 -4.77
CA THR A 83 -21.39 1.84 -5.23
C THR A 83 -22.27 1.87 -6.48
N PHE A 84 -22.07 0.94 -7.41
CA PHE A 84 -22.85 0.83 -8.66
C PHE A 84 -23.77 -0.40 -8.71
N GLY A 85 -23.97 -1.08 -7.57
CA GLY A 85 -24.97 -2.14 -7.42
C GLY A 85 -24.85 -3.28 -8.44
N GLY A 86 -23.63 -3.63 -8.87
CA GLY A 86 -23.40 -4.72 -9.82
C GLY A 86 -23.58 -4.35 -11.30
N GLN A 87 -23.85 -3.09 -11.64
CA GLN A 87 -24.00 -2.64 -13.03
C GLN A 87 -22.63 -2.23 -13.60
N ASP A 88 -22.17 -2.93 -14.64
CA ASP A 88 -20.84 -2.68 -15.21
C ASP A 88 -20.78 -1.43 -16.10
N TRP A 89 -19.56 -1.04 -16.49
CA TRP A 89 -19.32 0.13 -17.35
C TRP A 89 -19.52 -0.16 -18.85
N ARG A 90 -19.73 -1.42 -19.26
CA ARG A 90 -19.84 -1.81 -20.69
C ARG A 90 -21.24 -1.68 -21.23
N THR A 91 -22.24 -1.98 -20.40
CA THR A 91 -23.64 -2.15 -20.81
C THR A 91 -24.51 -0.92 -20.56
N GLY A 92 -24.05 0.02 -19.73
CA GLY A 92 -24.75 1.26 -19.41
C GLY A 92 -24.46 2.45 -20.35
N PRO A 93 -25.14 3.60 -20.14
CA PRO A 93 -24.86 4.85 -20.84
C PRO A 93 -23.40 5.31 -20.63
N LYS A 94 -22.85 6.09 -21.58
CA LYS A 94 -21.47 6.63 -21.47
C LYS A 94 -21.22 7.39 -20.16
N GLU A 95 -22.23 8.12 -19.67
CA GLU A 95 -22.14 8.86 -18.40
C GLU A 95 -22.00 7.92 -17.18
N HIS A 96 -22.61 6.73 -17.22
CA HIS A 96 -22.46 5.72 -16.17
C HIS A 96 -21.02 5.21 -16.11
N ALA A 97 -20.45 4.86 -17.27
CA ALA A 97 -19.06 4.45 -17.37
C ALA A 97 -18.12 5.55 -16.86
N ARG A 98 -18.31 6.79 -17.31
CA ARG A 98 -17.51 7.95 -16.87
C ARG A 98 -17.55 8.12 -15.36
N ARG A 99 -18.76 8.13 -14.76
CA ARG A 99 -18.94 8.29 -13.32
C ARG A 99 -18.25 7.18 -12.53
N MET A 100 -18.30 5.94 -13.00
CA MET A 100 -17.59 4.82 -12.38
C MET A 100 -16.07 5.01 -12.38
N LEU A 101 -15.52 5.49 -13.50
CA LEU A 101 -14.08 5.74 -13.63
C LEU A 101 -13.63 6.95 -12.80
N ASP A 102 -14.47 7.97 -12.64
CA ASP A 102 -14.18 9.14 -11.80
C ASP A 102 -14.24 8.80 -10.29
N VAL A 103 -15.17 7.94 -9.89
CA VAL A 103 -15.34 7.50 -8.49
C VAL A 103 -14.25 6.53 -8.05
N PHE A 104 -13.74 5.68 -8.95
CA PHE A 104 -12.77 4.65 -8.59
C PHE A 104 -11.49 5.17 -7.89
N PRO A 105 -10.80 6.21 -8.41
CA PRO A 105 -9.64 6.80 -7.74
C PRO A 105 -9.97 7.37 -6.35
N VAL A 106 -11.16 7.98 -6.17
CA VAL A 106 -11.62 8.49 -4.86
C VAL A 106 -11.73 7.35 -3.86
N VAL A 107 -12.47 6.29 -4.22
CA VAL A 107 -12.67 5.13 -3.34
C VAL A 107 -11.36 4.40 -3.06
N ARG A 108 -10.45 4.31 -4.04
CA ARG A 108 -9.09 3.76 -3.85
C ARG A 108 -8.33 4.50 -2.76
N GLN A 109 -8.39 5.83 -2.75
CA GLN A 109 -7.74 6.63 -1.71
C GLN A 109 -8.38 6.42 -0.34
N LEU A 110 -9.71 6.37 -0.25
CA LEU A 110 -10.40 6.07 1.02
C LEU A 110 -10.05 4.67 1.54
N HIS A 111 -10.00 3.67 0.66
CA HIS A 111 -9.65 2.29 1.02
C HIS A 111 -8.19 2.13 1.47
N GLU A 112 -7.27 2.90 0.89
CA GLU A 112 -5.89 2.98 1.37
C GLU A 112 -5.83 3.58 2.79
N LEU A 113 -6.65 4.60 3.10
CA LEU A 113 -6.75 5.14 4.46
C LEU A 113 -7.37 4.12 5.43
N LEU A 114 -8.40 3.38 5.01
CA LEU A 114 -8.96 2.28 5.79
C LEU A 114 -7.88 1.25 6.11
N TRP A 115 -7.04 0.87 5.13
CA TRP A 115 -5.94 -0.07 5.35
C TRP A 115 -5.02 0.40 6.47
N TYR A 116 -4.53 1.64 6.39
CA TYR A 116 -3.63 2.18 7.41
C TYR A 116 -4.30 2.34 8.78
N LEU A 117 -5.55 2.80 8.83
CA LEU A 117 -6.29 2.95 10.09
C LEU A 117 -6.56 1.59 10.75
N THR A 118 -6.92 0.58 9.96
CA THR A 118 -7.10 -0.80 10.41
C THR A 118 -5.79 -1.34 10.97
N GLU A 119 -4.67 -1.25 10.24
CA GLU A 119 -3.36 -1.68 10.76
C GLU A 119 -2.94 -0.91 12.03
N ALA A 120 -3.16 0.41 12.06
CA ALA A 120 -2.85 1.27 13.21
C ALA A 120 -3.59 0.81 14.48
N LEU A 121 -4.87 0.42 14.34
CA LEU A 121 -5.65 -0.16 15.44
C LEU A 121 -5.10 -1.52 15.90
N GLY A 122 -4.43 -2.27 15.03
CA GLY A 122 -3.75 -3.52 15.39
C GLY A 122 -2.50 -3.31 16.24
N LEU A 123 -1.85 -2.14 16.18
CA LEU A 123 -0.59 -1.90 16.89
C LEU A 123 -0.81 -1.74 18.41
N PRO A 124 -0.15 -2.55 19.27
CA PRO A 124 -0.29 -2.42 20.72
C PRO A 124 0.10 -1.02 21.24
N ALA A 125 1.14 -0.42 20.66
CA ALA A 125 1.62 0.91 21.02
C ALA A 125 0.60 2.03 20.71
N ALA A 126 -0.35 1.80 19.80
CA ALA A 126 -1.36 2.79 19.43
C ALA A 126 -2.48 2.94 20.48
N ARG A 127 -2.50 2.13 21.56
CA ARG A 127 -3.52 2.16 22.64
C ARG A 127 -3.96 3.58 23.06
N PRO A 128 -3.05 4.55 23.29
CA PRO A 128 -3.43 5.91 23.69
C PRO A 128 -4.27 6.69 22.67
N VAL A 129 -4.17 6.38 21.38
CA VAL A 129 -4.86 7.09 20.28
C VAL A 129 -5.95 6.22 19.60
N ARG A 130 -6.27 5.05 20.18
CA ARG A 130 -7.29 4.14 19.63
C ARG A 130 -8.67 4.75 19.48
N PRO A 131 -9.19 5.56 20.43
CA PRO A 131 -10.51 6.17 20.27
C PRO A 131 -10.59 7.06 19.02
N GLU A 132 -9.57 7.86 18.75
CA GLU A 132 -9.48 8.72 17.58
C GLU A 132 -9.31 7.91 16.29
N LEU A 133 -8.48 6.86 16.31
CA LEU A 133 -8.31 5.96 15.17
C LEU A 133 -9.63 5.27 14.79
N ARG A 134 -10.43 4.84 15.78
CA ARG A 134 -11.75 4.24 15.52
C ARG A 134 -12.71 5.24 14.89
N ARG A 135 -12.80 6.46 15.42
CA ARG A 135 -13.63 7.52 14.82
C ARG A 135 -13.22 7.82 13.38
N ALA A 136 -11.91 7.92 13.11
CA ALA A 136 -11.41 8.13 11.76
C ALA A 136 -11.71 6.94 10.83
N LEU A 137 -11.61 5.70 11.33
CA LEU A 137 -11.98 4.50 10.57
C LEU A 137 -13.47 4.51 10.22
N GLU A 138 -14.34 4.72 11.21
CA GLU A 138 -15.80 4.77 11.03
C GLU A 138 -16.21 5.87 10.04
N GLU A 139 -15.61 7.05 10.15
CA GLU A 139 -15.85 8.14 9.22
C GLU A 139 -15.37 7.81 7.81
N THR A 140 -14.15 7.26 7.67
CA THR A 140 -13.64 6.84 6.36
C THR A 140 -14.54 5.77 5.74
N GLU A 141 -15.05 4.81 6.52
CA GLU A 141 -15.98 3.80 6.04
C GLU A 141 -17.31 4.41 5.60
N ARG A 142 -17.84 5.38 6.37
CA ARG A 142 -19.05 6.13 6.00
C ARG A 142 -18.86 6.86 4.68
N LEU A 143 -17.72 7.51 4.48
CA LEU A 143 -17.38 8.17 3.20
C LEU A 143 -17.40 7.19 2.03
N THR A 144 -16.94 5.94 2.20
CA THR A 144 -17.03 4.92 1.12
C THR A 144 -18.46 4.52 0.74
N ARG A 145 -19.47 4.90 1.53
CA ARG A 145 -20.89 4.58 1.33
C ARG A 145 -21.69 5.76 0.76
N LEU A 146 -21.06 6.89 0.51
CA LEU A 146 -21.66 8.02 -0.18
C LEU A 146 -22.10 7.63 -1.61
N THR A 147 -23.03 8.41 -2.15
CA THR A 147 -23.47 8.26 -3.54
C THR A 147 -22.32 8.55 -4.51
N PRO A 148 -22.38 8.08 -5.76
CA PRO A 148 -21.39 8.41 -6.78
C PRO A 148 -21.14 9.92 -6.95
N GLU A 149 -22.19 10.74 -6.85
CA GLU A 149 -22.12 12.20 -6.98
C GLU A 149 -21.40 12.84 -5.79
N GLU A 150 -21.73 12.42 -4.58
CA GLU A 150 -21.07 12.89 -3.35
C GLU A 150 -19.60 12.44 -3.29
N LEU A 151 -19.30 11.22 -3.74
CA LEU A 151 -17.92 10.73 -3.85
C LEU A 151 -17.11 11.56 -4.83
N ALA A 152 -17.67 11.92 -5.99
CA ALA A 152 -16.99 12.74 -6.98
C ALA A 152 -16.71 14.18 -6.47
N ALA A 153 -17.53 14.68 -5.54
CA ALA A 153 -17.38 16.01 -4.94
C ALA A 153 -16.55 16.02 -3.63
N LEU A 154 -16.09 14.87 -3.16
CA LEU A 154 -15.43 14.74 -1.86
C LEU A 154 -14.02 15.34 -1.85
N ASP A 155 -13.73 16.16 -0.83
CA ASP A 155 -12.37 16.64 -0.54
C ASP A 155 -11.54 15.54 0.16
N VAL A 156 -11.10 14.57 -0.63
CA VAL A 156 -10.23 13.48 -0.15
C VAL A 156 -8.90 14.00 0.42
N PRO A 157 -8.22 15.01 -0.16
CA PRO A 157 -7.01 15.58 0.42
C PRO A 157 -7.20 16.08 1.86
N ALA A 158 -8.30 16.79 2.16
CA ALA A 158 -8.59 17.26 3.52
C ALA A 158 -8.77 16.07 4.48
N HIS A 159 -9.59 15.07 4.12
CA HIS A 159 -9.78 13.87 4.94
C HIS A 159 -8.47 13.09 5.17
N ARG A 160 -7.65 12.94 4.13
CA ARG A 160 -6.32 12.31 4.21
C ARG A 160 -5.40 13.05 5.18
N HIS A 161 -5.45 14.38 5.20
CA HIS A 161 -4.64 15.18 6.12
C HIS A 161 -4.98 14.86 7.58
N GLU A 162 -6.26 14.82 7.93
CA GLU A 162 -6.72 14.50 9.28
C GLU A 162 -6.29 13.09 9.72
N VAL A 163 -6.47 12.10 8.85
CA VAL A 163 -6.02 10.72 9.08
C VAL A 163 -4.49 10.67 9.24
N ASN A 164 -3.73 11.41 8.43
CA ASN A 164 -2.28 11.40 8.50
C ASN A 164 -1.74 11.95 9.84
N LEU A 165 -2.41 12.93 10.46
CA LEU A 165 -2.05 13.40 11.80
C LEU A 165 -2.19 12.30 12.87
N LEU A 166 -3.15 11.40 12.71
CA LEU A 166 -3.30 10.23 13.57
C LEU A 166 -2.21 9.20 13.30
N LEU A 167 -1.95 8.87 12.04
CA LEU A 167 -0.94 7.88 11.66
C LEU A 167 0.48 8.32 12.07
N LEU A 168 0.78 9.61 12.03
CA LEU A 168 2.04 10.15 12.56
C LEU A 168 2.18 9.91 14.07
N ARG A 169 1.13 10.23 14.85
CA ARG A 169 1.13 9.97 16.31
C ARG A 169 1.25 8.48 16.62
N THR A 170 0.55 7.62 15.89
CA THR A 170 0.67 6.16 16.00
C THR A 170 2.10 5.70 15.73
N SER A 171 2.72 6.23 14.69
CA SER A 171 4.10 5.91 14.31
C SER A 171 5.11 6.31 15.39
N ASP A 172 4.97 7.51 15.96
CA ASP A 172 5.82 7.98 17.04
C ASP A 172 5.70 7.10 18.30
N LEU A 173 4.48 6.67 18.65
CA LEU A 173 4.24 5.73 19.74
C LEU A 173 4.84 4.33 19.47
N ALA A 174 4.70 3.81 18.26
CA ALA A 174 5.24 2.50 17.90
C ALA A 174 6.77 2.48 17.93
N ARG A 175 7.40 3.56 17.47
CA ARG A 175 8.86 3.66 17.38
C ARG A 175 9.53 4.02 18.70
N SER A 176 8.85 4.70 19.62
CA SER A 176 9.39 4.96 20.97
C SER A 176 9.61 3.66 21.74
N GLY A 177 8.70 2.69 21.65
CA GLY A 177 8.89 1.36 22.24
C GLY A 177 10.07 0.58 21.64
N ALA A 178 10.33 0.75 20.35
CA ALA A 178 11.51 0.18 19.69
C ALA A 178 12.81 0.90 20.09
N ALA A 179 12.73 2.16 20.54
CA ALA A 179 13.86 2.91 21.05
C ALA A 179 14.40 2.36 22.37
N ASP A 180 13.51 1.92 23.26
CA ASP A 180 13.86 1.43 24.59
C ASP A 180 14.56 0.06 24.54
N ALA A 181 14.19 -0.80 23.58
CA ALA A 181 14.87 -2.08 23.33
C ALA A 181 16.33 -1.94 22.85
N ARG A 182 16.76 -0.74 22.41
CA ARG A 182 18.15 -0.45 22.02
C ARG A 182 19.08 -0.24 23.24
N SER A 183 18.54 -0.02 24.44
CA SER A 183 19.31 0.29 25.65
C SER A 183 20.16 -0.88 26.21
N GLY A 184 19.95 -2.11 25.71
CA GLY A 184 20.78 -3.27 26.07
C GLY A 184 22.12 -3.38 25.33
N ALA A 185 22.35 -2.58 24.29
CA ALA A 185 23.63 -2.55 23.57
C ALA A 185 24.55 -1.49 24.21
N LYS A 186 25.68 -1.92 24.76
CA LYS A 186 26.74 -1.06 25.33
C LYS A 186 27.32 -0.13 24.24
N GLY A 187 26.64 0.99 23.99
CA GLY A 187 27.07 2.06 23.10
C GLY A 187 26.53 3.38 23.60
N LYS A 188 27.42 4.26 24.07
CA LYS A 188 27.09 5.58 24.63
C LYS A 188 26.42 6.46 23.57
N GLY A 189 25.09 6.54 23.61
CA GLY A 189 24.30 7.54 22.91
C GLY A 189 22.82 7.21 23.00
N LYS A 190 22.00 8.10 23.59
CA LYS A 190 20.54 8.09 23.40
C LYS A 190 20.28 8.31 21.90
N GLY A 191 20.32 7.25 21.09
CA GLY A 191 20.10 7.33 19.66
C GLY A 191 18.65 7.70 19.39
N LYS A 192 18.40 8.99 19.10
CA LYS A 192 17.12 9.47 18.55
C LYS A 192 16.67 8.52 17.43
N ALA A 193 15.39 8.14 17.41
CA ALA A 193 14.85 7.36 16.29
C ALA A 193 15.25 8.02 14.96
N LYS A 194 15.74 7.24 14.00
CA LYS A 194 16.28 7.78 12.74
C LYS A 194 15.12 8.32 11.90
N ASP A 195 14.95 9.62 11.91
CA ASP A 195 13.96 10.29 11.06
C ASP A 195 14.53 10.46 9.65
N ARG A 196 13.94 9.77 8.68
CA ARG A 196 14.31 9.77 7.25
C ARG A 196 13.07 10.06 6.39
N ARG A 197 12.08 10.78 6.91
CA ARG A 197 10.88 11.15 6.16
C ARG A 197 11.25 11.95 4.93
N GLY A 198 10.71 11.56 3.78
CA GLY A 198 10.96 12.24 2.51
C GLY A 198 12.43 12.23 2.06
N ALA A 199 13.28 11.41 2.68
CA ALA A 199 14.70 11.39 2.35
C ALA A 199 14.91 10.87 0.93
N ASP A 200 15.76 11.54 0.17
CA ASP A 200 16.30 11.02 -1.07
C ASP A 200 17.43 10.03 -0.74
N LEU A 201 17.15 8.75 -0.97
CA LEU A 201 18.04 7.62 -0.75
C LEU A 201 18.15 6.77 -2.03
N ILE A 202 17.93 7.38 -3.19
CA ILE A 202 18.00 6.71 -4.49
C ILE A 202 19.43 6.17 -4.69
N GLY A 203 19.56 4.88 -4.98
CA GLY A 203 20.85 4.21 -5.16
C GLY A 203 21.74 4.16 -3.90
N ALA A 204 21.20 4.50 -2.72
CA ALA A 204 21.98 4.58 -1.50
C ALA A 204 22.57 3.20 -1.13
N ARG A 205 23.84 3.19 -0.71
CA ARG A 205 24.52 1.99 -0.20
C ARG A 205 24.26 1.85 1.29
N LEU A 206 23.20 1.13 1.64
CA LEU A 206 22.70 0.90 3.01
C LEU A 206 22.86 -0.56 3.46
N ARG A 207 23.76 -1.32 2.83
CA ARG A 207 24.08 -2.70 3.20
C ARG A 207 24.42 -2.81 4.69
N GLY A 208 23.71 -3.67 5.40
CA GLY A 208 23.87 -3.89 6.84
C GLY A 208 23.49 -2.71 7.72
N ALA A 209 22.81 -1.68 7.18
CA ALA A 209 22.47 -0.49 7.94
C ALA A 209 21.46 -0.81 9.06
N ASP A 210 21.71 -0.27 10.26
CA ASP A 210 20.74 -0.27 11.35
C ASP A 210 19.68 0.81 11.10
N LEU A 211 18.51 0.42 10.60
CA LEU A 211 17.33 1.26 10.37
C LEU A 211 16.18 0.88 11.31
N ARG A 212 16.49 0.25 12.45
CA ARG A 212 15.48 -0.13 13.44
C ARG A 212 14.72 1.08 13.94
N GLY A 213 13.40 0.99 13.92
CA GLY A 213 12.52 2.09 14.35
C GLY A 213 12.71 3.36 13.53
N ALA A 214 13.24 3.28 12.30
CA ALA A 214 13.38 4.45 11.45
C ALA A 214 12.01 4.93 10.94
N SER A 215 11.89 6.23 10.74
CA SER A 215 10.79 6.82 9.98
C SER A 215 11.18 6.88 8.51
N LEU A 216 10.69 5.98 7.67
CA LEU A 216 10.96 5.99 6.22
C LEU A 216 9.77 6.55 5.42
N ARG A 217 8.87 7.28 6.09
CA ARG A 217 7.65 7.77 5.41
C ARG A 217 8.00 8.62 4.20
N GLY A 218 7.50 8.26 3.03
CA GLY A 218 7.78 8.99 1.78
C GLY A 218 9.24 9.00 1.35
N ALA A 219 10.13 8.18 1.95
CA ALA A 219 11.52 8.12 1.54
C ALA A 219 11.64 7.48 0.14
N TYR A 220 12.51 8.03 -0.70
CA TYR A 220 12.82 7.48 -2.02
C TYR A 220 14.00 6.51 -1.90
N LEU A 221 13.72 5.21 -1.84
CA LEU A 221 14.72 4.14 -1.74
C LEU A 221 14.93 3.43 -3.08
N ILE A 222 14.62 4.10 -4.19
CA ILE A 222 14.66 3.51 -5.53
C ILE A 222 16.07 3.00 -5.80
N ALA A 223 16.20 1.73 -6.17
CA ALA A 223 17.48 1.06 -6.41
C ALA A 223 18.49 1.11 -5.23
N ALA A 224 18.05 1.38 -3.99
CA ALA A 224 18.92 1.36 -2.82
C ALA A 224 19.37 -0.07 -2.49
N ASP A 225 20.62 -0.24 -2.08
CA ASP A 225 21.16 -1.50 -1.56
C ASP A 225 20.87 -1.57 -0.05
N LEU A 226 19.86 -2.34 0.34
CA LEU A 226 19.48 -2.62 1.73
C LEU A 226 19.85 -4.06 2.13
N THR A 227 20.83 -4.67 1.44
CA THR A 227 21.23 -6.06 1.70
C THR A 227 21.61 -6.24 3.17
N GLY A 228 20.97 -7.17 3.88
CA GLY A 228 21.21 -7.43 5.30
C GLY A 228 20.88 -6.26 6.24
N ALA A 229 20.18 -5.21 5.78
CA ALA A 229 19.80 -4.09 6.63
C ALA A 229 18.76 -4.51 7.68
N ASP A 230 18.80 -3.86 8.84
CA ASP A 230 17.88 -4.11 9.94
C ASP A 230 16.80 -3.01 9.97
N LEU A 231 15.61 -3.33 9.45
CA LEU A 231 14.45 -2.43 9.33
C LEU A 231 13.37 -2.74 10.38
N ARG A 232 13.72 -3.49 11.45
CA ARG A 232 12.72 -3.90 12.44
C ARG A 232 12.02 -2.71 13.07
N GLY A 233 10.70 -2.72 13.08
CA GLY A 233 9.89 -1.63 13.64
C GLY A 233 9.94 -0.32 12.84
N ALA A 234 10.42 -0.31 11.59
CA ALA A 234 10.40 0.89 10.75
C ALA A 234 8.97 1.25 10.30
N ASP A 235 8.69 2.55 10.17
CA ASP A 235 7.47 3.07 9.55
C ASP A 235 7.67 3.20 8.04
N MET A 236 6.85 2.50 7.27
CA MET A 236 7.00 2.35 5.82
C MET A 236 5.97 3.15 4.99
N ILE A 237 5.11 3.98 5.58
CA ILE A 237 4.05 4.68 4.79
C ILE A 237 4.65 5.46 3.64
N GLY A 238 4.29 5.08 2.41
CA GLY A 238 4.70 5.79 1.19
C GLY A 238 6.19 5.72 0.88
N ALA A 239 6.98 4.88 1.56
CA ALA A 239 8.35 4.61 1.15
C ALA A 239 8.35 3.98 -0.25
N ASP A 240 9.17 4.51 -1.16
CA ASP A 240 9.30 4.00 -2.52
C ASP A 240 10.44 2.99 -2.60
N LEU A 241 10.08 1.71 -2.72
CA LEU A 241 11.03 0.59 -2.74
C LEU A 241 11.29 0.03 -4.15
N ARG A 242 10.93 0.76 -5.21
CA ARG A 242 11.15 0.28 -6.59
C ARG A 242 12.61 -0.08 -6.81
N ASP A 243 12.86 -1.33 -7.20
CA ASP A 243 14.18 -1.91 -7.45
C ASP A 243 15.15 -1.92 -6.25
N ALA A 244 14.68 -1.61 -5.03
CA ALA A 244 15.49 -1.70 -3.83
C ALA A 244 15.87 -3.17 -3.55
N ASP A 245 17.09 -3.39 -3.08
CA ASP A 245 17.59 -4.73 -2.74
C ASP A 245 17.42 -5.02 -1.25
N LEU A 246 16.41 -5.82 -0.89
CA LEU A 246 16.14 -6.24 0.48
C LEU A 246 16.72 -7.63 0.79
N THR A 247 17.66 -8.14 0.00
CA THR A 247 18.27 -9.47 0.20
C THR A 247 18.77 -9.62 1.65
N ASP A 248 18.27 -10.62 2.36
CA ASP A 248 18.58 -10.91 3.76
C ASP A 248 18.29 -9.79 4.77
N ALA A 249 17.55 -8.74 4.37
CA ALA A 249 17.12 -7.67 5.27
C ALA A 249 16.07 -8.15 6.29
N ASP A 250 16.01 -7.50 7.44
CA ASP A 250 15.04 -7.82 8.49
C ASP A 250 13.98 -6.74 8.63
N LEU A 251 12.78 -6.99 8.10
CA LEU A 251 11.61 -6.11 8.22
C LEU A 251 10.65 -6.57 9.33
N THR A 252 11.09 -7.45 10.25
CA THR A 252 10.21 -7.96 11.32
C THR A 252 9.63 -6.82 12.15
N GLY A 253 8.30 -6.76 12.24
CA GLY A 253 7.59 -5.70 12.96
C GLY A 253 7.65 -4.31 12.32
N ALA A 254 8.24 -4.16 11.12
CA ALA A 254 7.97 -3.00 10.29
C ALA A 254 6.46 -2.91 10.04
N PHE A 255 5.92 -1.70 10.07
CA PHE A 255 4.48 -1.47 10.02
C PHE A 255 4.13 -0.47 8.93
N PHE A 256 2.89 -0.55 8.46
CA PHE A 256 2.40 0.16 7.27
C PHE A 256 3.14 -0.21 5.98
N LEU A 257 3.80 -1.38 5.97
CA LEU A 257 4.37 -1.97 4.77
C LEU A 257 3.26 -2.63 3.96
N THR A 258 3.18 -2.32 2.67
CA THR A 258 2.14 -2.84 1.78
C THR A 258 2.71 -3.88 0.81
N GLN A 259 1.85 -4.78 0.31
CA GLN A 259 2.26 -5.79 -0.67
C GLN A 259 2.83 -5.17 -1.96
N PRO A 260 2.27 -4.08 -2.53
CA PRO A 260 2.88 -3.35 -3.64
C PRO A 260 4.33 -2.93 -3.42
N GLN A 261 4.65 -2.40 -2.24
CA GLN A 261 6.02 -1.96 -1.92
C GLN A 261 7.00 -3.13 -1.94
N LEU A 262 6.62 -4.30 -1.40
CA LEU A 262 7.45 -5.50 -1.51
C LEU A 262 7.53 -6.04 -2.93
N ASN A 263 6.42 -6.03 -3.67
CA ASN A 263 6.40 -6.51 -5.05
C ASN A 263 7.31 -5.67 -5.96
N ALA A 264 7.57 -4.40 -5.60
CA ALA A 264 8.44 -3.50 -6.34
C ALA A 264 9.93 -3.65 -6.01
N ALA A 265 10.26 -4.29 -4.88
CA ALA A 265 11.63 -4.55 -4.45
C ALA A 265 12.10 -5.95 -4.86
N ARG A 266 13.40 -6.21 -4.68
CA ARG A 266 14.01 -7.54 -4.70
C ARG A 266 14.27 -8.02 -3.28
N GLY A 267 14.33 -9.33 -3.08
CA GLY A 267 14.71 -9.94 -1.81
C GLY A 267 15.03 -11.42 -1.99
N SER A 268 15.43 -12.07 -0.91
CA SER A 268 15.86 -13.48 -0.87
C SER A 268 14.99 -14.30 0.08
N ALA A 269 15.22 -15.62 0.14
CA ALA A 269 14.62 -16.47 1.17
C ALA A 269 14.98 -16.02 2.61
N GLY A 270 16.15 -15.38 2.79
CA GLY A 270 16.61 -14.86 4.08
C GLY A 270 15.98 -13.53 4.48
N THR A 271 15.35 -12.78 3.56
CA THR A 271 14.62 -11.55 3.89
C THR A 271 13.46 -11.86 4.85
N ARG A 272 13.46 -11.27 6.05
CA ARG A 272 12.41 -11.48 7.06
C ARG A 272 11.32 -10.42 6.91
N LEU A 273 10.06 -10.84 6.87
CA LEU A 273 8.90 -9.98 6.58
C LEU A 273 7.93 -9.93 7.78
N PRO A 274 7.20 -8.82 7.97
CA PRO A 274 6.11 -8.78 8.94
C PRO A 274 4.91 -9.63 8.45
N ALA A 275 4.07 -10.08 9.38
CA ALA A 275 2.93 -10.95 9.08
C ALA A 275 1.83 -10.30 8.20
N SER A 276 1.86 -8.97 8.03
CA SER A 276 0.88 -8.21 7.24
C SER A 276 1.04 -8.41 5.73
N VAL A 277 2.17 -8.92 5.28
CA VAL A 277 2.53 -9.09 3.86
C VAL A 277 3.04 -10.50 3.60
N THR A 278 3.04 -10.90 2.34
CA THR A 278 3.52 -12.19 1.89
C THR A 278 4.75 -12.03 1.01
N ARG A 279 5.65 -13.02 1.03
CA ARG A 279 6.85 -13.01 0.19
C ARG A 279 6.43 -12.99 -1.28
N PRO A 280 6.92 -12.03 -2.10
CA PRO A 280 6.62 -12.02 -3.52
C PRO A 280 7.15 -13.28 -4.21
N ALA A 281 6.33 -13.90 -5.06
CA ALA A 281 6.67 -15.15 -5.74
C ALA A 281 7.90 -15.06 -6.66
N HIS A 282 8.26 -13.85 -7.12
CA HIS A 282 9.40 -13.62 -8.00
C HIS A 282 10.74 -13.43 -7.27
N TRP A 283 10.74 -13.40 -5.93
CA TRP A 283 11.97 -13.35 -5.12
C TRP A 283 12.71 -14.70 -5.06
N THR A 284 12.15 -15.74 -5.64
CA THR A 284 12.73 -17.09 -5.66
C THR A 284 13.78 -17.29 -6.76
N ALA A 285 14.01 -16.28 -7.60
CA ALA A 285 15.01 -16.33 -8.67
C ALA A 285 16.32 -15.66 -8.21
N GLY A 286 17.12 -16.40 -7.47
CA GLY A 286 18.52 -16.06 -7.19
C GLY A 286 19.33 -17.34 -7.16
N ASP A 287 19.78 -17.78 -8.34
CA ASP A 287 20.98 -18.62 -8.49
C ASP A 287 22.22 -17.74 -8.30
#